data_AF-M3DFH3-F1
#
_entry.id   AF-M3DFH3-F1
#
_cell.length_a   1.000
_cell.length_b   1.000
_cell.length_c   1.000
_cell.angle_alpha   90.00
_cell.angle_beta   90.00
_cell.angle_gamma   90.00
#
_symmetry.space_group_name_H-M   'P 1'
#
loop_
_entity.id
_entity.type
_entity.pdbx_description
1 polymer ?
#
loop_
_entity_poly.entity_id
_entity_poly.type
_entity_poly.pdbx_seq_one_letter_code
_entity_poly.pdbx_strand_id
1 'polypeptide(L)'
;MSRTIRIRTTEDAVAVVAALATQTIAAARHGHHTTDYVGAIMTSDEVLDKIRTAYERHTAKGLNPREAITAVGQTVVASYCDRAGIPTA
;
A
#
# COMPACT_ATOMS: atom_id res chain seq x y z
N MET A 1 -3.14 9.89 16.86
CA MET A 1 -2.64 11.10 16.17
C MET A 1 -3.12 11.05 14.73
N SER A 2 -3.69 12.13 14.20
CA SER A 2 -4.04 12.27 12.79
C SER A 2 -2.81 12.75 12.02
N ARG A 3 -2.34 12.00 11.01
CA ARG A 3 -1.27 12.43 10.10
C ARG A 3 -1.91 13.01 8.85
N THR A 4 -1.68 14.30 8.58
CA THR A 4 -2.09 14.90 7.31
C THR A 4 -1.15 14.43 6.20
N ILE A 5 -1.72 13.80 5.17
CA ILE A 5 -1.01 13.40 3.96
C ILE A 5 -1.46 14.34 2.84
N ARG A 6 -0.51 14.91 2.11
CA ARG A 6 -0.77 15.74 0.93
C ARG A 6 -0.39 14.97 -0.32
N ILE A 7 -1.36 14.75 -1.20
CA ILE A 7 -1.19 14.06 -2.48
C ILE A 7 -1.37 15.10 -3.58
N ARG A 8 -0.31 15.34 -4.36
CA ARG A 8 -0.32 16.26 -5.50
C ARG A 8 -0.07 15.53 -6.81
N THR A 9 0.60 14.40 -6.74
CA THR A 9 0.96 13.56 -7.88
C THR A 9 0.58 12.11 -7.63
N THR A 10 0.56 11.30 -8.70
CA THR A 10 0.45 9.85 -8.59
C THR A 10 1.59 9.27 -7.75
N GLU A 11 2.82 9.76 -7.92
CA GLU A 11 3.98 9.25 -7.16
C GLU A 11 3.87 9.52 -5.65
N ASP A 12 3.26 10.66 -5.24
CA ASP A 12 2.95 10.89 -3.83
C ASP A 12 2.01 9.79 -3.29
N ALA A 13 1.00 9.42 -4.08
CA ALA A 13 0.06 8.37 -3.71
C ALA A 13 0.74 7.00 -3.64
N VAL A 14 1.60 6.69 -4.61
CA VAL A 14 2.38 5.45 -4.66
C VAL A 14 3.24 5.30 -3.41
N ALA A 15 4.03 6.32 -3.08
CA ALA A 15 4.90 6.32 -1.91
C ALA A 15 4.09 6.20 -0.60
N VAL A 16 2.95 6.87 -0.51
CA VAL A 16 2.07 6.80 0.65
C VAL A 16 1.47 5.41 0.82
N VAL A 17 0.94 4.81 -0.25
CA VAL A 17 0.37 3.46 -0.20
C VAL A 17 1.43 2.45 0.23
N ALA A 18 2.61 2.48 -0.39
CA ALA A 18 3.71 1.56 -0.05
C ALA A 18 4.13 1.71 1.42
N ALA A 19 4.28 2.95 1.91
CA ALA A 19 4.68 3.21 3.29
C ALA A 19 3.61 2.79 4.32
N LEU A 20 2.33 3.03 4.02
CA LEU A 20 1.23 2.63 4.90
C LEU A 20 1.05 1.11 4.91
N ALA A 21 1.08 0.46 3.75
CA ALA A 21 1.02 -1.00 3.65
C ALA A 21 2.17 -1.66 4.41
N THR A 22 3.39 -1.15 4.27
CA THR A 22 4.57 -1.62 5.02
C THR A 22 4.34 -1.56 6.52
N GLN A 23 3.89 -0.40 7.03
CA GLN A 23 3.61 -0.22 8.47
C GLN A 23 2.51 -1.16 8.95
N THR A 24 1.42 -1.30 8.20
CA THR A 24 0.28 -2.15 8.55
C THR A 24 0.68 -3.62 8.62
N ILE A 25 1.40 -4.13 7.61
CA ILE A 25 1.82 -5.52 7.55
C ILE A 25 2.86 -5.81 8.64
N ALA A 26 3.87 -4.95 8.80
CA ALA A 26 4.90 -5.16 9.82
C ALA A 26 4.36 -5.07 11.25
N ALA A 27 3.32 -4.28 11.49
CA ALA A 27 2.66 -4.18 12.79
C ALA A 27 1.98 -5.49 13.21
N ALA A 28 1.65 -6.39 12.27
CA ALA A 28 1.13 -7.72 12.59
C ALA A 28 2.17 -8.62 13.30
N ARG A 29 3.46 -8.24 13.29
CA ARG A 29 4.58 -8.95 13.96
C ARG A 29 4.60 -10.46 13.71
N HIS A 30 4.19 -10.87 12.51
CA HIS A 30 4.16 -12.26 12.11
C HIS A 30 5.53 -12.67 11.57
N GLY A 31 6.15 -13.71 12.14
CA GLY A 31 7.40 -14.29 11.63
C GLY A 31 8.51 -13.26 11.33
N HIS A 32 9.04 -13.31 10.10
CA HIS A 32 10.12 -12.45 9.60
C HIS A 32 9.62 -11.17 8.90
N HIS A 33 8.32 -10.85 8.99
CA HIS A 33 7.71 -9.69 8.32
C HIS A 33 8.04 -8.37 9.05
N THR A 34 9.33 -8.05 9.15
CA THR A 34 9.82 -6.79 9.72
C THR A 34 9.54 -5.61 8.77
N THR A 35 9.61 -4.39 9.29
CA THR A 35 9.50 -3.17 8.48
C THR A 35 10.51 -3.16 7.34
N ASP A 36 11.74 -3.63 7.56
CA ASP A 36 12.79 -3.67 6.54
C ASP A 36 12.47 -4.70 5.45
N TYR A 37 12.08 -5.92 5.84
CA TYR A 37 11.76 -6.98 4.88
C TYR A 37 10.55 -6.62 4.02
N VAL A 38 9.47 -6.18 4.66
CA VAL A 38 8.25 -5.76 3.95
C VAL A 38 8.52 -4.51 3.12
N GLY A 39 9.30 -3.56 3.66
CA GLY A 39 9.70 -2.34 2.97
C GLY A 39 10.42 -2.62 1.66
N ALA A 40 11.41 -3.53 1.66
CA ALA A 40 12.13 -3.93 0.45
C ALA A 40 11.21 -4.48 -0.65
N ILE A 41 10.16 -5.23 -0.26
CA ILE A 41 9.16 -5.73 -1.21
C ILE A 41 8.28 -4.57 -1.71
N MET A 42 7.78 -3.73 -0.79
CA MET A 42 6.87 -2.62 -1.11
C MET A 42 7.52 -1.53 -1.96
N THR A 43 8.84 -1.38 -1.89
CA THR A 43 9.62 -0.45 -2.73
C THR A 43 10.23 -1.10 -3.96
N SER A 44 9.90 -2.36 -4.27
CA SER A 44 10.29 -2.96 -5.54
C SER A 44 9.55 -2.30 -6.71
N ASP A 45 10.23 -2.11 -7.84
CA ASP A 45 9.65 -1.48 -9.04
C ASP A 45 8.33 -2.15 -9.46
N GLU A 46 8.27 -3.48 -9.39
CA GLU A 46 7.07 -4.24 -9.72
C GLU A 46 5.86 -3.87 -8.84
N VAL A 47 6.07 -3.72 -7.52
CA VAL A 47 5.00 -3.36 -6.59
C VAL A 47 4.61 -1.89 -6.77
N LEU A 48 5.59 -1.00 -6.93
CA LEU A 48 5.34 0.43 -7.15
C LEU A 48 4.55 0.67 -8.46
N ASP A 49 4.90 -0.03 -9.54
CA ASP A 49 4.19 0.04 -10.82
C ASP A 49 2.75 -0.46 -10.72
N LYS A 50 2.52 -1.53 -9.96
CA LYS A 50 1.17 -2.05 -9.69
C LYS A 50 0.33 -1.07 -8.87
N ILE A 51 0.91 -0.46 -7.84
CA ILE A 51 0.26 0.58 -7.04
C ILE A 51 -0.11 1.77 -7.93
N ARG A 52 0.83 2.24 -8.75
CA ARG A 52 0.63 3.34 -9.71
C ARG A 52 -0.54 3.06 -10.63
N THR A 53 -0.49 1.93 -11.34
CA THR A 53 -1.52 1.50 -12.29
C THR A 53 -2.90 1.40 -11.62
N ALA A 54 -2.95 0.83 -10.42
CA ALA A 54 -4.20 0.69 -9.68
C ALA A 54 -4.76 2.06 -9.26
N TYR A 55 -3.92 2.95 -8.75
CA TYR A 55 -4.32 4.29 -8.35
C TYR A 55 -4.86 5.10 -9.54
N GLU A 56 -4.13 5.13 -10.66
CA GLU A 56 -4.55 5.84 -11.88
C GLU A 56 -5.88 5.32 -12.41
N ARG A 57 -6.08 4.00 -12.38
CA ARG A 57 -7.36 3.37 -12.76
C ARG A 57 -8.51 3.81 -11.85
N HIS A 58 -8.28 3.96 -10.55
CA HIS A 58 -9.30 4.44 -9.62
C HIS A 58 -9.61 5.93 -9.83
N THR A 59 -8.59 6.77 -10.03
CA THR A 59 -8.79 8.19 -10.31
C THR A 59 -9.47 8.43 -11.66
N ALA A 60 -9.15 7.63 -12.68
CA ALA A 60 -9.83 7.67 -13.99
C ALA A 60 -11.32 7.30 -13.90
N LYS A 61 -11.71 6.55 -12.86
CA LYS A 61 -13.12 6.22 -12.54
C LYS A 61 -13.80 7.30 -11.67
N GLY A 62 -13.11 8.40 -11.37
CA GLY A 62 -13.66 9.53 -10.63
C GLY A 62 -13.52 9.45 -9.10
N LEU A 63 -12.79 8.46 -8.56
CA LEU A 63 -12.49 8.45 -7.12
C LEU A 63 -11.58 9.62 -6.77
N ASN A 64 -11.83 10.21 -5.60
CA ASN A 64 -10.91 11.22 -5.07
C ASN A 64 -9.63 10.55 -4.53
N PRO A 65 -8.52 11.31 -4.33
CA PRO A 65 -7.25 10.75 -3.91
C PRO A 65 -7.32 9.90 -2.62
N ARG A 66 -8.14 10.31 -1.65
CA ARG A 66 -8.30 9.60 -0.37
C ARG A 66 -8.95 8.23 -0.59
N GLU A 67 -10.03 8.18 -1.37
CA GLU A 67 -10.73 6.94 -1.71
C GLU A 67 -9.82 6.01 -2.50
N ALA A 68 -9.11 6.53 -3.51
CA ALA A 68 -8.20 5.75 -4.34
C ALA A 68 -7.06 5.14 -3.51
N ILE A 69 -6.40 5.91 -2.64
CA ILE A 69 -5.35 5.39 -1.73
C ILE A 69 -5.90 4.32 -0.79
N THR A 70 -7.12 4.51 -0.26
CA THR A 70 -7.75 3.55 0.65
C THR A 70 -8.02 2.23 -0.07
N ALA A 71 -8.63 2.28 -1.25
CA ALA A 71 -8.95 1.09 -2.04
C ALA A 71 -7.69 0.33 -2.48
N VAL A 72 -6.67 1.05 -2.97
CA VAL A 72 -5.41 0.44 -3.39
C VAL A 72 -4.66 -0.14 -2.18
N GLY A 73 -4.58 0.61 -1.07
CA GLY A 73 -3.91 0.15 0.15
C GLY A 73 -4.52 -1.12 0.72
N GLN A 74 -5.85 -1.21 0.80
CA GLN A 74 -6.55 -2.42 1.21
C GLN A 74 -6.21 -3.62 0.31
N THR A 75 -6.21 -3.40 -1.01
CA THR A 75 -5.88 -4.44 -1.99
C THR A 75 -4.43 -4.93 -1.84
N VAL A 76 -3.48 -4.01 -1.64
CA VAL A 76 -2.06 -4.34 -1.45
C VAL A 76 -1.85 -5.17 -0.19
N VAL A 77 -2.44 -4.76 0.94
CA VAL A 77 -2.32 -5.48 2.21
C VAL A 77 -2.92 -6.88 2.11
N ALA A 78 -4.15 -6.99 1.58
CA ALA A 78 -4.80 -8.29 1.40
C ALA A 78 -3.96 -9.22 0.51
N SER A 79 -3.51 -8.72 -0.65
CA SER A 79 -2.69 -9.51 -1.58
C SER A 79 -1.36 -9.97 -0.98
N TYR A 80 -0.75 -9.15 -0.11
CA TYR A 80 0.45 -9.55 0.60
C TYR A 80 0.15 -10.64 1.62
N CYS A 81 -0.85 -10.44 2.48
CA CYS A 81 -1.21 -11.39 3.52
C CYS A 81 -1.60 -12.76 2.93
N ASP A 82 -2.38 -12.78 1.85
CA ASP A 82 -2.77 -14.00 1.15
C ASP A 82 -1.54 -14.77 0.64
N ARG A 83 -0.60 -14.07 -0.02
CA ARG A 83 0.63 -14.69 -0.54
C ARG A 83 1.57 -15.15 0.57
N ALA A 84 1.61 -14.43 1.69
CA ALA A 84 2.43 -14.74 2.84
C ALA A 84 1.81 -15.80 3.77
N GLY A 85 0.58 -16.24 3.52
CA GLY A 85 -0.15 -17.17 4.38
C GLY A 85 -0.46 -16.57 5.77
N ILE A 86 -0.55 -15.24 5.87
CA ILE A 86 -0.89 -14.55 7.11
C ILE A 86 -2.43 -14.57 7.25
N PRO A 87 -2.99 -15.15 8.33
CA PRO A 87 -4.42 -15.14 8.53
C PRO A 87 -4.96 -13.71 8.65
N THR A 88 -5.83 -13.29 7.74
CA THR A 88 -6.56 -12.02 7.82
C THR A 88 -7.85 -12.25 8.63
N ALA A 89 -7.72 -12.39 9.95
CA ALA A 89 -8.84 -12.53 10.88
C ALA A 89 -9.19 -11.18 11.54
#